data_AF-A0A483CUG9-F1
#
_entry.id   AF-A0A483CUG9-F1
#
_cell.length_a   1.000
_cell.length_b   1.000
_cell.length_c   1.000
_cell.angle_alpha   90.00
_cell.angle_beta   90.00
_cell.angle_gamma   90.00
#
_symmetry.space_group_name_H-M   'P 1'
#
loop_
_entity.id
_entity.type
_entity.pdbx_description
1 polymer ?
#
loop_
_entity_poly.entity_id
_entity_poly.type
_entity_poly.pdbx_seq_one_letter_code
_entity_poly.pdbx_strand_id
1 'polypeptide(L)'
;MTEDEDLPVISASEIAEFAYCAVSWEFERNGRSTYSPSIERGNQKHAEMGETITQVERDRQSFWLLTILGYGMLALALIMLLWWLQ
;
A
#
# COMPACT_ATOMS: atom_id res chain seq x y z
N MET A 1 -27.71 20.90 8.54
CA MET A 1 -27.41 19.99 9.65
C MET A 1 -27.67 18.61 9.09
N THR A 2 -26.65 18.01 8.49
CA THR A 2 -26.76 16.67 7.89
C THR A 2 -26.67 15.67 9.03
N GLU A 3 -27.72 14.88 9.20
CA GLU A 3 -27.75 13.68 10.03
C GLU A 3 -26.82 12.63 9.40
N ASP A 4 -25.51 12.85 9.54
CA ASP A 4 -24.53 11.79 9.33
C ASP A 4 -24.53 11.02 10.65
N GLU A 5 -25.44 10.06 10.77
CA GLU A 5 -25.46 9.15 11.92
C GLU A 5 -24.07 8.51 12.04
N ASP A 6 -23.56 8.48 13.27
CA ASP A 6 -22.28 7.89 13.66
C ASP A 6 -22.33 6.37 13.41
N LEU A 7 -22.18 5.97 12.14
CA LEU A 7 -22.25 4.58 11.74
C LEU A 7 -21.06 3.85 12.37
N PRO A 8 -21.30 2.69 13.01
CA PRO A 8 -20.23 1.94 13.64
C PRO A 8 -19.16 1.56 12.61
N VAL A 9 -17.90 1.92 12.87
CA VAL A 9 -16.76 1.54 12.04
C VAL A 9 -16.54 0.03 12.17
N ILE A 10 -16.70 -0.69 11.06
CA ILE A 10 -16.50 -2.15 10.99
C ILE A 10 -15.22 -2.45 10.21
N SER A 11 -14.36 -3.30 10.76
CA SER A 11 -13.11 -3.72 10.08
C SER A 11 -13.34 -4.88 9.10
N ALA A 12 -12.41 -5.07 8.15
CA ALA A 12 -12.47 -6.23 7.24
C ALA A 12 -12.38 -7.56 7.99
N SER A 13 -11.55 -7.63 9.04
CA SER A 13 -11.46 -8.78 9.94
C SER A 13 -12.76 -9.08 10.66
N GLU A 14 -13.50 -8.04 11.04
CA GLU A 14 -14.78 -8.17 11.73
C GLU A 14 -15.88 -8.70 10.81
N ILE A 15 -15.90 -8.27 9.55
CA ILE A 15 -16.80 -8.84 8.52
C ILE A 15 -16.48 -10.33 8.31
N ALA A 16 -15.19 -10.66 8.22
CA ALA A 16 -14.74 -12.04 8.03
C ALA A 16 -15.10 -12.92 9.24
N GLU A 17 -14.95 -12.41 10.46
CA GLU A 17 -15.31 -13.11 11.68
C GLU A 17 -16.83 -13.34 11.77
N PHE A 18 -17.64 -12.32 11.47
CA PHE A 18 -19.09 -12.48 11.45
C PHE A 18 -19.54 -13.55 10.44
N ALA A 19 -18.94 -13.56 9.24
CA ALA A 19 -19.21 -14.56 8.21
C ALA A 19 -18.77 -15.98 8.63
N TYR A 20 -17.69 -16.11 9.41
CA TYR A 20 -17.21 -17.38 9.93
C TYR A 20 -18.04 -17.89 11.12
N CYS A 21 -18.26 -17.04 12.13
CA CYS A 21 -19.04 -17.33 13.33
C CYS A 21 -19.57 -16.04 13.98
N ALA A 22 -20.84 -15.73 13.72
CA ALA A 22 -21.52 -14.55 14.29
C ALA A 22 -21.51 -14.50 15.84
N VAL A 23 -21.52 -15.67 16.51
CA VAL A 23 -21.45 -15.74 17.98
C VAL A 23 -20.05 -15.36 18.50
N SER A 24 -18.99 -15.74 17.79
CA SER A 24 -17.61 -15.32 18.12
C SER A 24 -17.48 -13.81 18.01
N TRP A 25 -17.95 -13.26 16.88
CA TRP A 25 -17.97 -11.83 16.60
C TRP A 25 -18.69 -11.02 17.71
N GLU A 26 -19.85 -11.50 18.17
CA GLU A 26 -20.59 -10.85 19.25
C GLU A 26 -19.81 -10.90 20.57
N PHE A 27 -19.10 -12.00 20.87
CA PHE A 27 -18.25 -12.07 22.06
C PHE A 27 -17.03 -11.13 21.98
N GLU A 28 -16.42 -10.99 20.80
CA GLU A 28 -15.32 -10.05 20.55
C GLU A 28 -15.77 -8.61 20.82
N ARG A 29 -16.93 -8.20 20.27
CA ARG A 29 -17.53 -6.87 20.51
C ARG A 29 -17.86 -6.62 21.98
N ASN A 30 -18.19 -7.67 22.72
CA ASN A 30 -18.44 -7.59 24.17
C ASN A 30 -17.16 -7.68 25.02
N GLY A 31 -15.98 -7.54 24.40
CA GLY A 31 -14.69 -7.41 25.09
C GLY A 31 -13.96 -8.73 25.37
N ARG A 32 -14.43 -9.86 24.81
CA ARG A 32 -13.68 -11.12 24.86
C ARG A 32 -12.78 -11.25 23.64
N SER A 33 -11.50 -10.95 23.81
CA SER A 33 -10.54 -11.06 22.71
C SER A 33 -10.35 -12.51 22.23
N THR A 34 -10.36 -12.71 20.92
CA THR A 34 -9.96 -13.98 20.27
C THR A 34 -8.51 -13.94 19.79
N TYR A 35 -7.59 -13.47 20.66
CA TYR A 35 -6.16 -13.46 20.33
C TYR A 35 -5.68 -14.82 19.81
N SER A 36 -5.03 -14.78 18.64
CA SER A 36 -4.41 -15.96 18.02
C SER A 36 -3.01 -15.60 17.52
N PRO A 37 -2.01 -16.48 17.69
CA PRO A 37 -0.68 -16.30 17.10
C PRO A 37 -0.70 -16.11 15.58
N SER A 38 -1.75 -16.57 14.90
CA SER A 38 -1.94 -16.37 13.46
C SER A 38 -2.23 -14.90 13.09
N ILE A 39 -2.97 -14.17 13.94
CA ILE A 39 -3.29 -12.75 13.73
C ILE A 39 -2.01 -11.92 13.87
N GLU A 40 -1.22 -12.17 14.92
CA GLU A 40 0.06 -11.49 15.12
C GLU A 40 1.00 -11.68 13.92
N ARG A 41 1.12 -12.92 13.44
CA ARG A 41 1.90 -13.23 12.24
C ARG A 41 1.37 -12.51 10.99
N GLY A 42 0.05 -12.43 10.85
CA GLY A 42 -0.59 -11.70 9.75
C GLY A 42 -0.26 -10.21 9.77
N ASN A 43 -0.36 -9.58 10.95
CA ASN A 43 -0.02 -8.16 11.14
C ASN A 43 1.45 -7.87 10.82
N GLN A 44 2.36 -8.72 11.29
CA GLN A 44 3.78 -8.60 10.96
C GLN A 44 4.01 -8.70 9.45
N LYS A 45 3.36 -9.65 8.77
CA LYS A 45 3.49 -9.80 7.32
C LYS A 45 2.93 -8.59 6.55
N HIS A 46 1.83 -8.02 7.00
CA HIS A 46 1.29 -6.79 6.41
C HIS A 46 2.25 -5.61 6.59
N ALA A 47 2.87 -5.46 7.75
CA ALA A 47 3.87 -4.43 8.00
C ALA A 47 5.11 -4.57 7.08
N GLU A 48 5.68 -5.79 7.01
CA GLU A 48 6.82 -6.10 6.13
C GLU A 48 6.50 -5.80 4.64
N MET A 49 5.31 -6.19 4.18
CA MET A 49 4.89 -5.96 2.81
C MET A 49 4.67 -4.46 2.54
N GLY A 50 4.10 -3.73 3.50
CA GLY A 50 3.92 -2.28 3.42
C GLY A 50 5.25 -1.53 3.29
N GLU A 51 6.26 -1.95 4.04
CA GLU A 51 7.62 -1.41 3.93
C GLU A 51 8.22 -1.70 2.54
N THR A 52 8.08 -2.94 2.07
CA THR A 52 8.57 -3.35 0.74
C THR A 52 7.93 -2.53 -0.38
N ILE A 53 6.60 -2.34 -0.34
CA ILE A 53 5.88 -1.53 -1.33
C ILE A 53 6.37 -0.08 -1.31
N THR A 54 6.57 0.48 -0.11
CA THR A 54 7.06 1.85 0.05
C THR A 54 8.47 2.01 -0.53
N GLN A 55 9.33 1.02 -0.33
CA GLN A 55 10.66 1.01 -0.91
C GLN A 55 10.63 0.93 -2.44
N VAL A 56 9.81 0.03 -3.00
CA VAL A 56 9.65 -0.12 -4.45
C VAL A 56 9.16 1.18 -5.10
N GLU A 57 8.22 1.89 -4.49
CA GLU A 57 7.75 3.16 -5.06
C GLU A 57 8.85 4.23 -5.05
N ARG A 58 9.69 4.27 -4.01
CA ARG A 58 10.83 5.20 -3.93
C ARG A 58 11.89 4.89 -5.01
N ASP A 59 12.18 3.61 -5.22
CA ASP A 59 13.12 3.17 -6.25
C ASP A 59 12.55 3.45 -7.65
N ARG A 60 11.25 3.26 -7.84
CA ARG A 60 10.54 3.60 -9.09
C ARG A 60 10.64 5.08 -9.42
N GLN A 61 10.45 5.96 -8.44
CA GLN A 61 10.61 7.41 -8.63
C GLN A 61 12.05 7.77 -9.05
N SER A 62 13.05 7.16 -8.40
CA SER A 62 14.46 7.38 -8.71
C SER A 62 14.81 6.89 -10.13
N PHE A 63 14.30 5.72 -10.52
CA PHE A 63 14.45 5.17 -11.86
C PHE A 63 13.89 6.09 -12.94
N TRP A 64 12.70 6.67 -12.72
CA TRP A 64 12.08 7.59 -13.68
C TRP A 64 12.90 8.87 -13.85
N LEU A 65 13.44 9.43 -12.77
CA LEU A 65 14.32 10.60 -12.85
C LEU A 65 15.57 10.30 -13.67
N LEU A 66 16.23 9.16 -13.41
CA LEU A 66 17.40 8.73 -14.18
C LEU A 66 17.06 8.47 -15.65
N THR A 67 15.88 7.92 -15.93
CA THR A 67 15.41 7.64 -17.29
C THR A 67 15.21 8.94 -18.08
N ILE A 68 14.56 9.95 -17.48
CA ILE A 68 14.36 11.26 -18.10
C ILE A 68 15.71 11.93 -18.38
N LEU A 69 16.62 11.91 -17.41
CA LEU A 69 17.95 12.49 -17.56
C LEU A 69 18.75 11.79 -18.67
N GLY A 70 18.70 10.46 -18.71
CA GLY A 70 19.36 9.66 -19.75
C GLY A 70 18.84 9.97 -21.16
N TYR A 71 17.51 10.03 -21.34
CA TYR A 71 16.93 10.45 -22.62
C TYR A 71 17.27 11.89 -22.99
N GLY A 72 17.31 12.80 -22.01
CA GLY A 72 17.75 14.18 -22.21
C GLY A 72 19.19 14.28 -22.73
N MET A 73 20.12 13.54 -22.11
CA MET A 73 21.51 13.47 -22.57
C MET A 73 21.64 12.87 -23.97
N LEU A 74 20.88 11.81 -24.25
CA LEU A 74 20.85 11.18 -25.58
C LEU A 74 20.36 12.16 -26.65
N ALA A 75 19.29 12.90 -26.38
CA ALA A 75 18.77 13.91 -27.29
C ALA A 75 19.80 15.02 -27.57
N LEU A 76 20.49 15.53 -26.54
CA LEU A 76 21.55 16.52 -26.70
C LEU A 76 22.71 16.00 -27.55
N ALA A 77 23.13 14.75 -27.34
CA ALA A 77 24.18 14.12 -28.14
C ALA A 77 23.79 14.01 -29.62
N LEU A 78 22.54 13.61 -29.91
CA LEU A 78 22.03 13.54 -31.27
C LEU A 78 21.95 14.92 -31.94
N ILE A 79 21.51 15.96 -31.20
CA ILE A 79 21.51 17.34 -31.70
C ILE A 79 22.94 17.74 -32.06
N MET A 80 23.92 17.60 -31.16
CA MET A 80 25.31 17.95 -31.45
C MET A 80 25.87 17.22 -32.68
N LEU A 81 25.55 15.93 -32.84
CA LEU A 81 25.98 15.13 -33.98
C LEU A 81 25.37 15.62 -35.30
N LEU A 82 24.08 15.95 -35.30
CA LEU A 82 23.40 16.50 -36.48
C LEU A 82 23.95 17.88 -36.87
N TRP A 83 24.19 18.74 -35.88
CA TRP A 83 24.82 20.05 -36.09
C TRP A 83 26.24 19.93 -36.66
N TRP A 84 26.98 18.89 -36.30
CA TRP A 84 28.32 18.65 -36.83
C TRP A 84 28.33 18.11 -38.27
N LEU A 85 27.24 17.44 -38.69
CA LEU A 85 27.13 16.84 -40.03
C LEU A 85 26.68 17.84 -41.11
N GLN A 86 26.08 18.97 -40.72
CA GLN A 86 25.64 20.04 -41.63
C GLN A 86 26.78 21.01 -41.96
#